data_AF-A0A529Z648-F1
#
_entry.id   AF-A0A529Z648-F1
#
_cell.length_a   1.000
_cell.length_b   1.000
_cell.length_c   1.000
_cell.angle_alpha   90.00
_cell.angle_beta   90.00
_cell.angle_gamma   90.00
#
_symmetry.space_group_name_H-M   'P 1'
#
loop_
_entity.id
_entity.type
_entity.pdbx_description
1 polymer ?
#
loop_
_entity_poly.entity_id
_entity_poly.type
_entity_poly.pdbx_seq_one_letter_code
_entity_poly.pdbx_strand_id
1 'polypeptide(L)'
;MMEALDHLVEKLDGLAPKAALVLGSGLGGLVDQVKDARRISYAELPGFPRSGVSGHAGEVVAGHFAGTPVLMLSGRAHYYEHGNAAAMRPALEVLAGIGISHLILTNAAGSVDPEMGPGSVMLITDHINFSGSNPL
;
A
#
# COMPACT_ATOMS: atom_id res chain seq x y z
N MET A 1 11.44 -11.78 6.41
CA MET A 1 11.81 -10.46 5.84
C MET A 1 12.69 -10.64 4.61
N MET A 2 13.87 -11.27 4.71
CA MET A 2 14.77 -11.46 3.57
C MET A 2 14.13 -12.26 2.42
N GLU A 3 13.44 -13.37 2.73
CA GLU A 3 12.74 -14.18 1.71
C GLU A 3 11.70 -13.38 0.89
N ALA A 4 10.89 -12.54 1.54
CA ALA A 4 9.90 -11.70 0.84
C ALA A 4 10.55 -10.59 0.02
N LEU A 5 11.66 -10.05 0.51
CA LEU A 5 12.46 -9.07 -0.22
C LEU A 5 13.06 -9.70 -1.47
N ASP A 6 13.75 -10.83 -1.34
CA ASP A 6 14.40 -11.54 -2.45
C ASP A 6 13.36 -11.95 -3.50
N HIS A 7 12.21 -12.49 -3.06
CA HIS A 7 11.13 -12.85 -3.97
C HIS A 7 10.55 -11.64 -4.70
N LEU A 8 10.35 -10.51 -4.01
CA LEU A 8 9.85 -9.30 -4.65
C LEU A 8 10.88 -8.74 -5.65
N VAL A 9 12.17 -8.73 -5.32
CA VAL A 9 13.24 -8.28 -6.23
C VAL A 9 13.30 -9.14 -7.47
N GLU A 10 13.21 -10.47 -7.33
CA GLU A 10 13.15 -11.40 -8.46
C GLU A 10 11.95 -11.07 -9.37
N LYS A 11 10.76 -10.91 -8.78
CA LYS A 11 9.54 -10.58 -9.52
C LYS A 11 9.57 -9.20 -10.15
N LEU A 12 10.34 -8.25 -9.63
CA LEU A 12 10.49 -6.92 -10.21
C LEU A 12 11.33 -6.94 -11.49
N ASP A 13 12.19 -7.95 -11.69
CA ASP A 13 12.90 -8.20 -12.95
C ASP A 13 13.60 -6.93 -13.48
N GLY A 14 14.44 -6.34 -12.63
CA GLY A 14 15.20 -5.12 -12.94
C GLY A 14 14.41 -3.81 -12.84
N LEU A 15 13.09 -3.84 -12.61
CA LEU A 15 12.33 -2.62 -12.32
C LEU A 15 12.73 -2.06 -10.96
N ALA A 16 13.14 -0.78 -10.93
CA ALA A 16 13.63 -0.10 -9.73
C ALA A 16 12.73 1.10 -9.35
N PRO A 17 11.49 0.87 -8.88
CA PRO A 17 10.61 1.95 -8.47
C PRO A 17 11.20 2.72 -7.29
N LYS A 18 10.94 4.04 -7.24
CA LYS A 18 11.29 4.90 -6.09
C LYS A 18 10.08 5.30 -5.26
N ALA A 19 8.90 5.19 -5.85
CA ALA A 19 7.63 5.50 -5.22
C ALA A 19 6.78 4.23 -5.08
N ALA A 20 6.19 4.06 -3.89
CA ALA A 20 5.15 3.08 -3.65
C ALA A 20 3.84 3.76 -3.23
N LEU A 21 2.71 3.19 -3.64
CA LEU A 21 1.37 3.65 -3.28
C LEU A 21 0.69 2.56 -2.44
N VAL A 22 0.09 2.92 -1.31
CA VAL A 22 -0.82 2.04 -0.56
C VAL A 22 -2.24 2.44 -0.88
N LEU A 23 -2.95 1.60 -1.64
CA LEU A 23 -4.28 1.91 -2.17
C LEU A 23 -5.36 1.70 -1.11
N GLY A 24 -6.17 2.73 -0.93
CA GLY A 24 -7.32 2.71 -0.04
C GLY A 24 -8.61 2.24 -0.67
N SER A 25 -9.63 2.13 0.18
CA SER A 25 -10.99 1.79 -0.21
C SER A 25 -11.44 2.71 -1.36
N GLY A 26 -11.93 2.10 -2.45
CA GLY A 26 -12.37 2.82 -3.65
C GLY A 26 -11.27 3.14 -4.66
N LEU A 27 -9.98 2.99 -4.33
CA LEU A 27 -8.86 3.27 -5.23
C LEU A 27 -8.19 2.02 -5.81
N GLY A 28 -8.69 0.83 -5.48
CA GLY A 28 -8.14 -0.44 -5.97
C GLY A 28 -8.04 -0.53 -7.50
N GLY A 29 -8.99 0.06 -8.23
CA GLY A 29 -8.99 0.06 -9.70
C GLY A 29 -7.86 0.86 -10.35
N LEU A 30 -7.07 1.63 -9.57
CA LEU A 30 -5.93 2.37 -10.11
C LEU A 30 -4.85 1.44 -10.70
N VAL A 31 -4.76 0.20 -10.20
CA VAL A 31 -3.80 -0.79 -10.68
C VAL A 31 -3.99 -1.14 -12.16
N ASP A 32 -5.19 -0.97 -12.70
CA ASP A 32 -5.50 -1.28 -14.10
C ASP A 32 -4.94 -0.23 -15.07
N GLN A 33 -4.49 0.91 -14.55
CA GLN A 33 -3.80 1.94 -15.32
C GLN A 33 -2.28 1.75 -15.37
N VAL A 34 -1.73 0.78 -14.63
CA VAL A 34 -0.31 0.48 -14.64
C VAL A 34 0.05 -0.27 -15.93
N LYS A 35 1.00 0.30 -16.69
CA LYS A 35 1.54 -0.31 -17.90
C LYS A 35 2.68 -1.27 -17.56
N ASP A 36 2.83 -2.33 -18.37
CA ASP A 36 3.83 -3.38 -18.19
C ASP A 36 3.78 -3.97 -16.77
N ALA A 37 2.55 -4.15 -16.28
CA ALA A 37 2.28 -4.50 -14.90
C ALA A 37 2.72 -5.92 -14.57
N ARG A 38 3.52 -6.03 -13.51
CA ARG A 38 3.85 -7.27 -12.82
C ARG A 38 2.98 -7.34 -11.58
N ARG A 39 2.18 -8.41 -11.47
CA ARG A 39 1.27 -8.64 -10.34
C ARG A 39 1.80 -9.78 -9.47
N ILE A 40 1.94 -9.53 -8.18
CA ILE A 40 2.49 -10.48 -7.20
C ILE A 40 1.49 -10.61 -6.07
N SER A 41 1.01 -11.82 -5.79
CA SER A 41 0.08 -12.04 -4.69
C SER A 41 0.77 -11.80 -3.36
N TYR A 42 0.07 -11.20 -2.38
CA TYR A 42 0.56 -11.15 -1.00
C TYR A 42 0.80 -12.55 -0.42
N ALA A 43 0.12 -13.57 -0.91
CA ALA A 43 0.34 -14.96 -0.49
C ALA A 43 1.73 -15.49 -0.89
N GLU A 44 2.35 -14.93 -1.93
CA GLU A 44 3.72 -15.25 -2.37
C GLU A 44 4.78 -14.51 -1.54
N LEU A 45 4.38 -13.55 -0.69
CA LEU A 45 5.29 -12.66 0.03
C LEU A 45 5.22 -12.91 1.55
N PRO A 46 6.14 -13.70 2.13
CA PRO A 46 6.14 -14.00 3.56
C PRO A 46 6.08 -12.75 4.45
N GLY A 47 5.09 -12.71 5.35
CA GLY A 47 4.87 -11.61 6.28
C GLY A 47 3.98 -10.48 5.74
N PHE A 48 3.62 -10.49 4.45
CA PHE A 48 2.61 -9.57 3.95
C PHE A 48 1.24 -9.85 4.60
N PRO A 49 0.39 -8.82 4.75
CA PRO A 49 -0.93 -8.98 5.34
C PRO A 49 -1.79 -9.91 4.49
N ARG A 50 -2.50 -10.83 5.15
CA ARG A 50 -3.58 -11.58 4.50
C ARG A 50 -4.81 -10.68 4.51
N SER A 51 -5.33 -10.32 3.34
CA SER A 51 -6.49 -9.45 3.29
C SER A 51 -7.77 -10.21 3.67
N GLY A 52 -8.46 -9.77 4.72
CA GLY A 52 -9.74 -10.35 5.16
C GLY A 52 -10.97 -9.55 4.76
N VAL A 53 -10.80 -8.36 4.18
CA VAL A 53 -11.87 -7.40 3.87
C VAL A 53 -12.19 -7.41 2.37
N SER A 54 -13.49 -7.42 2.03
CA SER A 54 -13.94 -7.40 0.63
C SER A 54 -13.47 -6.15 -0.11
N GLY A 55 -12.97 -6.32 -1.34
CA GLY A 55 -12.51 -5.21 -2.20
C GLY A 55 -10.99 -4.97 -2.20
N HIS A 56 -10.22 -5.77 -1.48
CA HIS A 56 -8.76 -5.78 -1.56
C HIS A 56 -8.28 -7.02 -2.31
N ALA A 57 -7.65 -6.82 -3.48
CA ALA A 57 -7.13 -7.92 -4.29
C ALA A 57 -6.00 -8.69 -3.58
N GLY A 58 -5.31 -8.03 -2.64
CA GLY A 58 -4.23 -8.64 -1.86
C GLY A 58 -3.01 -8.90 -2.72
N GLU A 59 -2.58 -7.89 -3.48
CA GLU A 59 -1.47 -8.00 -4.41
C GLU A 59 -0.60 -6.73 -4.45
N VAL A 60 0.66 -6.93 -4.81
CA VAL A 60 1.57 -5.88 -5.26
C VAL A 60 1.47 -5.79 -6.78
N VAL A 61 1.30 -4.58 -7.31
CA VAL A 61 1.32 -4.30 -8.76
C VAL A 61 2.43 -3.31 -9.06
N ALA A 62 3.44 -3.76 -9.80
CA ALA A 62 4.59 -2.93 -10.16
C ALA A 62 4.69 -2.73 -11.67
N GLY A 63 5.02 -1.53 -12.12
CA GLY A 63 5.10 -1.20 -13.54
C GLY A 63 5.25 0.30 -13.76
N HIS A 64 4.73 0.82 -14.87
CA HIS A 64 4.76 2.24 -15.18
C HIS A 64 3.39 2.89 -15.03
N PHE A 65 3.30 3.91 -14.18
CA PHE A 65 2.13 4.76 -14.05
C PHE A 65 2.49 6.18 -14.45
N ALA A 66 1.76 6.75 -15.42
CA ALA A 66 2.10 8.04 -16.03
C ALA A 66 3.58 8.14 -16.49
N GLY A 67 4.16 7.04 -17.00
CA GLY A 67 5.55 6.98 -17.43
C GLY A 67 6.59 6.81 -16.32
N THR A 68 6.17 6.76 -15.05
CA THR A 68 7.06 6.61 -13.90
C THR A 68 7.01 5.18 -13.34
N PRO A 69 8.16 4.53 -13.05
CA PRO A 69 8.20 3.27 -12.34
C PRO A 69 7.59 3.40 -10.94
N VAL A 70 6.54 2.63 -10.67
CA VAL A 70 5.84 2.61 -9.38
C VAL A 70 5.56 1.20 -8.91
N LEU A 71 5.30 1.08 -7.61
CA LEU A 71 4.79 -0.12 -6.97
C LEU A 71 3.51 0.23 -6.21
N MET A 72 2.40 -0.47 -6.48
CA MET A 72 1.11 -0.24 -5.82
C MET A 72 0.72 -1.45 -4.96
N LEU A 73 0.37 -1.20 -3.71
CA LEU A 73 -0.21 -2.18 -2.79
C LEU A 73 -1.73 -2.13 -2.93
N SER A 74 -2.30 -3.09 -3.66
CA SER A 74 -3.75 -3.26 -3.85
C SER A 74 -4.35 -4.07 -2.72
N GLY A 75 -4.39 -3.45 -1.54
CA GLY A 75 -4.72 -4.16 -0.31
C GLY A 75 -3.91 -3.68 0.87
N ARG A 76 -4.54 -3.66 2.05
CA ARG A 76 -3.86 -3.43 3.33
C ARG A 76 -4.61 -4.13 4.44
N ALA A 77 -3.89 -4.41 5.53
CA ALA A 77 -4.51 -4.78 6.79
C ALA A 77 -4.81 -3.53 7.61
N HIS A 78 -5.90 -3.60 8.35
CA HIS A 78 -6.31 -2.58 9.30
C HIS A 78 -6.15 -3.08 10.73
N TYR A 79 -5.87 -2.14 11.63
CA TYR A 79 -5.80 -2.42 13.06
C TYR A 79 -7.05 -3.16 13.58
N TYR A 80 -8.25 -2.77 13.14
CA TYR A 80 -9.50 -3.33 13.66
C TYR A 80 -9.71 -4.81 13.29
N GLU A 81 -9.01 -5.35 12.30
CA GLU A 81 -9.21 -6.74 11.86
C GLU A 81 -8.73 -7.73 12.93
N HIS A 82 -7.61 -7.41 13.59
CA HIS A 82 -6.94 -8.32 14.54
C HIS A 82 -6.33 -7.62 15.78
N GLY A 83 -6.57 -6.31 15.96
CA GLY A 83 -5.98 -5.53 17.05
C GLY A 83 -4.47 -5.31 16.94
N ASN A 84 -3.87 -5.52 15.77
CA ASN A 84 -2.42 -5.41 15.57
C ASN A 84 -2.06 -4.09 14.85
N ALA A 85 -1.49 -3.13 15.58
CA ALA A 85 -1.08 -1.84 15.00
C ALA A 85 0.11 -1.99 14.02
N ALA A 86 0.93 -3.03 14.17
CA ALA A 86 2.09 -3.30 13.34
C ALA A 86 1.77 -4.20 12.13
N ALA A 87 0.50 -4.44 11.80
CA ALA A 87 0.11 -5.40 10.74
C ALA A 87 0.71 -5.09 9.35
N MET A 88 0.97 -3.82 9.05
CA MET A 88 1.61 -3.42 7.78
C MET A 88 3.14 -3.33 7.86
N ARG A 89 3.74 -3.39 9.06
CA ARG A 89 5.19 -3.19 9.27
C ARG A 89 6.04 -4.08 8.34
N PRO A 90 5.80 -5.40 8.21
CA PRO A 90 6.63 -6.25 7.36
C PRO A 90 6.60 -5.85 5.88
N ALA A 91 5.43 -5.48 5.35
CA ALA A 91 5.31 -5.03 3.98
C ALA A 91 6.08 -3.72 3.76
N LEU A 92 5.98 -2.76 4.69
CA LEU A 92 6.69 -1.48 4.60
C LEU A 92 8.21 -1.64 4.73
N GLU A 93 8.69 -2.54 5.59
CA GLU A 93 10.12 -2.87 5.70
C GLU A 93 10.66 -3.51 4.43
N VAL A 94 9.89 -4.38 3.77
CA VAL A 94 10.26 -4.94 2.45
C VAL A 94 10.35 -3.85 1.40
N LEU A 95 9.38 -2.93 1.34
CA LEU A 95 9.41 -1.78 0.41
C LEU A 95 10.65 -0.90 0.64
N ALA A 96 10.96 -0.58 1.90
CA ALA A 96 12.16 0.17 2.24
C ALA A 96 13.44 -0.61 1.82
N GLY A 97 13.47 -1.92 2.07
CA GLY A 97 14.60 -2.79 1.73
C GLY A 97 14.90 -2.90 0.23
N ILE A 98 13.89 -2.78 -0.63
CA ILE A 98 14.08 -2.74 -2.10
C ILE A 98 14.39 -1.32 -2.63
N GLY A 99 14.50 -0.33 -1.76
CA GLY A 99 14.92 1.03 -2.11
C GLY A 99 13.78 1.99 -2.49
N ILE A 100 12.54 1.70 -2.07
CA ILE A 100 11.46 2.70 -2.08
C ILE A 100 11.81 3.81 -1.09
N SER A 101 11.77 5.06 -1.57
CA SER A 101 12.06 6.25 -0.76
C SER A 101 10.86 7.19 -0.62
N HIS A 102 9.82 7.01 -1.44
CA HIS A 102 8.60 7.80 -1.41
C HIS A 102 7.41 6.88 -1.19
N LEU A 103 6.66 7.09 -0.11
CA LEU A 103 5.45 6.33 0.19
C LEU A 103 4.24 7.25 0.10
N ILE A 104 3.32 6.93 -0.80
CA ILE A 104 2.05 7.64 -0.97
C ILE A 104 0.96 6.81 -0.31
N LEU A 105 0.37 7.35 0.76
CA LEU A 105 -0.71 6.71 1.50
C LEU A 105 -2.04 7.28 1.05
N THR A 106 -3.00 6.41 0.76
CA THR A 106 -4.36 6.82 0.36
C THR A 106 -5.41 6.14 1.25
N ASN A 107 -6.47 6.85 1.60
CA ASN A 107 -7.59 6.29 2.36
C ASN A 107 -8.89 7.01 2.04
N ALA A 108 -10.00 6.39 2.47
CA ALA A 108 -11.28 7.06 2.60
C ALA A 108 -11.41 7.61 4.03
N ALA A 109 -12.03 8.77 4.18
CA ALA A 109 -12.30 9.41 5.47
C ALA A 109 -13.60 10.20 5.41
N GLY A 110 -14.22 10.42 6.57
CA GLY A 110 -15.29 11.40 6.72
C GLY A 110 -14.68 12.78 7.01
N SER A 111 -15.20 13.82 6.34
CA SER A 111 -14.82 15.20 6.63
C SER A 111 -15.56 15.73 7.85
N VAL A 112 -14.85 16.50 8.68
CA VAL A 112 -15.45 17.37 9.72
C VAL A 112 -15.51 18.84 9.29
N ASP A 113 -14.92 19.15 8.12
CA ASP A 113 -15.03 20.45 7.47
C ASP A 113 -16.30 20.48 6.61
N PRO A 114 -17.30 21.33 6.94
CA PRO A 114 -18.57 21.39 6.23
C PRO A 114 -18.44 21.86 4.77
N GLU A 115 -17.36 22.58 4.42
CA GLU A 115 -17.10 23.03 3.05
C GLU A 115 -16.55 21.89 2.17
N MET A 116 -16.10 20.80 2.80
CA MET A 116 -15.54 19.64 2.11
C MET A 116 -16.58 18.51 2.00
N GLY A 117 -17.43 18.62 0.98
CA GLY A 117 -18.47 17.64 0.69
C GLY A 117 -17.96 16.27 0.18
N PRO A 118 -18.84 15.25 0.10
CA PRO A 118 -18.49 13.92 -0.40
C PRO A 118 -17.84 13.95 -1.80
N GLY A 119 -16.79 13.15 -1.99
CA GLY A 119 -16.02 13.08 -3.24
C GLY A 119 -14.85 14.06 -3.32
N SER A 120 -14.70 14.95 -2.34
CA SER A 120 -13.54 15.84 -2.25
C SER A 120 -12.23 15.07 -2.02
N VAL A 121 -11.13 15.62 -2.53
CA VAL A 121 -9.77 15.11 -2.30
C VAL A 121 -9.04 16.04 -1.33
N MET A 122 -8.45 15.47 -0.29
CA MET A 122 -7.70 16.19 0.75
C MET A 122 -6.24 15.71 0.76
N LEU A 123 -5.31 16.66 0.92
CA LEU A 123 -3.93 16.37 1.28
C LEU A 123 -3.79 16.31 2.81
N ILE A 124 -3.25 15.20 3.31
CA ILE A 124 -2.91 15.07 4.74
C ILE A 124 -1.64 15.88 5.01
N THR A 125 -1.76 16.93 5.82
CA THR A 125 -0.62 17.77 6.23
C THR A 125 -0.07 17.40 7.61
N ASP A 126 -0.91 16.77 8.45
CA ASP A 126 -0.55 16.24 9.76
C ASP A 126 -1.59 15.19 10.21
N HIS A 127 -1.34 14.46 11.29
CA HIS A 127 -2.28 13.50 11.85
C HIS A 127 -2.27 13.43 13.38
N ILE A 128 -3.40 13.01 13.97
CA ILE A 128 -3.52 12.68 15.40
C ILE A 128 -3.83 11.20 15.54
N ASN A 129 -3.01 10.49 16.32
CA ASN A 129 -3.23 9.07 16.60
C ASN A 129 -4.05 8.88 17.89
N PHE A 130 -5.37 8.70 17.73
CA PHE A 130 -6.28 8.36 18.85
C PHE A 130 -6.40 6.86 19.14
N SER A 131 -5.63 6.00 18.47
CA SER A 131 -5.75 4.54 18.66
C SER A 131 -5.20 4.03 20.00
N GLY A 132 -4.41 4.85 20.70
CA GLY A 132 -3.70 4.44 21.91
C GLY A 132 -2.60 3.38 21.68
N SER A 133 -2.34 3.01 20.42
CA SER A 133 -1.39 1.98 20.02
C SER A 133 -0.22 2.58 19.23
N ASN A 134 0.91 1.88 19.23
CA ASN A 134 2.12 2.29 18.50
C ASN A 134 2.67 1.11 17.69
N PRO A 135 2.94 1.28 16.38
CA PRO A 135 3.53 0.24 15.54
C PRO A 135 5.06 0.18 15.60
N LEU A 136 5.73 0.74 16.61
CA LEU A 136 7.18 0.66 16.85
C LEU A 136 7.49 -0.33 17.98
#